data_AF-A0A4R1R9E4-F1
#
_entry.id   AF-A0A4R1R9E4-F1
#
_cell.length_a   1.000
_cell.length_b   1.000
_cell.length_c   1.000
_cell.angle_alpha   90.00
_cell.angle_beta   90.00
_cell.angle_gamma   90.00
#
_symmetry.space_group_name_H-M   'P 1'
#
loop_
_entity.id
_entity.type
_entity.pdbx_description
1 polymer ?
#
loop_
_entity_poly.entity_id
_entity_poly.type
_entity_poly.pdbx_seq_one_letter_code
_entity_poly.pdbx_strand_id
1 'polypeptide(L)'
;MRGRFRTQSHHRLSVASYGDGDNQTKFAIELQSEARGRFRHVAGGPRPTRFISELGKALEASDPRLSDAKQDTLAFDIAFLGPPTTRSPGGGFGGGPGDWYTTKIFLGKDQAEVYFNFNLVSGEAEFSIKDESYGDAVLSELSKVIW
;
A
#
# COMPACT_ATOMS: atom_id res chain seq x y z
N MET A 1 -3.52 -6.08 6.12
CA MET A 1 -3.04 -5.08 7.11
C MET A 1 -3.75 -3.74 6.88
N ARG A 2 -4.21 -3.02 7.94
CA ARG A 2 -4.93 -1.73 7.79
C ARG A 2 -4.06 -0.52 8.15
N GLY A 3 -4.25 0.59 7.45
CA GLY A 3 -3.60 1.89 7.69
C GLY A 3 -4.60 3.04 7.71
N ARG A 4 -4.20 4.22 8.20
CA ARG A 4 -5.04 5.44 8.29
C ARG A 4 -4.43 6.61 7.52
N PHE A 5 -5.26 7.52 7.00
CA PHE A 5 -4.86 8.61 6.11
C PHE A 5 -4.76 9.92 6.87
N ARG A 6 -3.92 10.81 6.33
CA ARG A 6 -4.03 12.25 6.54
C ARG A 6 -4.01 12.92 5.17
N THR A 7 -5.11 13.56 4.80
CA THR A 7 -5.20 14.37 3.58
C THR A 7 -4.45 15.70 3.79
N GLN A 8 -3.67 16.14 2.80
CA GLN A 8 -3.17 17.52 2.71
C GLN A 8 -3.67 18.12 1.39
N SER A 9 -4.06 19.40 1.41
CA SER A 9 -4.64 20.08 0.25
C SER A 9 -3.58 20.59 -0.73
N HIS A 10 -4.03 20.70 -1.99
CA HIS A 10 -3.38 21.22 -3.19
C HIS A 10 -2.51 20.22 -4.00
N HIS A 11 -3.17 19.64 -5.03
CA HIS A 11 -2.62 18.98 -6.23
C HIS A 11 -1.94 17.60 -6.08
N ARG A 12 -1.90 17.01 -4.89
CA ARG A 12 -1.51 15.61 -4.67
C ARG A 12 -2.45 14.94 -3.67
N LEU A 13 -3.00 13.78 -4.05
CA LEU A 13 -3.77 12.96 -3.12
C LEU A 13 -2.78 12.09 -2.34
N SER A 14 -2.49 12.46 -1.08
CA SER A 14 -1.86 11.55 -0.12
C SER A 14 -2.90 10.51 0.28
N VAL A 15 -2.73 9.30 -0.23
CA VAL A 15 -3.75 8.25 -0.15
C VAL A 15 -3.59 7.42 1.08
N ALA A 16 -2.39 7.16 1.60
CA ALA A 16 -2.25 6.45 2.87
C ALA A 16 -0.94 6.68 3.60
N SER A 17 -1.02 6.53 4.93
CA SER A 17 0.11 6.40 5.82
C SER A 17 -0.05 5.15 6.69
N TYR A 18 0.97 4.31 6.76
CA TYR A 18 0.94 3.10 7.58
C TYR A 18 1.85 3.21 8.81
N GLY A 19 1.30 2.87 9.98
CA GLY A 19 2.03 2.66 11.24
C GLY A 19 1.11 2.64 12.46
N ASP A 20 1.34 1.70 13.39
CA ASP A 20 0.90 1.85 14.79
C ASP A 20 2.06 1.41 15.71
N GLY A 21 2.50 2.32 16.59
CA GLY A 21 3.72 2.21 17.42
C GLY A 21 5.01 2.82 16.82
N ASP A 22 5.95 3.17 17.71
CA ASP A 22 6.93 4.26 17.57
C ASP A 22 7.82 4.26 16.29
N ASN A 23 7.78 5.25 15.39
CA ASN A 23 6.87 6.38 15.28
C ASN A 23 6.75 6.85 13.82
N GLN A 24 5.54 6.65 13.31
CA GLN A 24 4.84 7.28 12.18
C GLN A 24 5.32 6.98 10.76
N THR A 25 4.30 6.82 9.91
CA THR A 25 4.26 6.81 8.45
C THR A 25 5.63 6.61 7.84
N LYS A 26 5.98 5.39 7.45
CA LYS A 26 7.32 5.12 6.89
C LYS A 26 7.36 5.26 5.38
N PHE A 27 6.18 5.31 4.78
CA PHE A 27 5.98 5.76 3.43
C PHE A 27 4.59 6.37 3.29
N ALA A 28 4.48 7.34 2.39
CA ALA A 28 3.22 7.85 1.89
C ALA A 28 2.91 7.22 0.53
N ILE A 29 1.64 6.95 0.27
CA ILE A 29 1.18 6.58 -1.08
C ILE A 29 0.57 7.83 -1.70
N GLU A 30 1.05 8.22 -2.87
CA GLU A 30 0.56 9.40 -3.58
C GLU A 30 0.01 8.97 -4.95
N LEU A 31 -1.27 9.24 -5.22
CA LEU A 31 -1.83 9.07 -6.55
C LEU A 31 -1.55 10.32 -7.39
N GLN A 32 -0.97 10.11 -8.56
CA GLN A 32 -0.66 11.17 -9.52
C GLN A 32 -1.72 11.26 -10.62
N SER A 33 -2.33 10.13 -10.96
CA SER A 33 -3.46 9.99 -11.89
C SER A 33 -4.22 8.70 -11.59
N GLU A 34 -5.27 8.40 -12.36
CA GLU A 34 -5.99 7.13 -12.26
C GLU A 34 -5.19 5.90 -12.72
N ALA A 35 -4.04 6.11 -13.37
CA ALA A 35 -3.18 5.03 -13.87
C ALA A 35 -1.82 4.96 -13.16
N ARG A 36 -1.44 5.98 -12.37
CA ARG A 36 -0.11 6.06 -11.75
C ARG A 36 -0.11 6.62 -10.35
N GLY A 37 0.77 6.07 -9.53
CA GLY A 37 1.12 6.63 -8.24
C GLY A 37 2.58 6.38 -7.87
N ARG A 38 2.90 6.73 -6.64
CA ARG A 38 4.21 6.46 -6.07
C ARG A 38 4.13 6.25 -4.57
N PHE A 39 4.95 5.35 -4.07
CA PHE A 39 5.36 5.32 -2.69
C PHE A 39 6.43 6.39 -2.48
N ARG A 40 6.37 7.11 -1.38
CA ARG A 40 7.37 8.09 -0.97
C ARG A 40 7.87 7.75 0.41
N HIS A 41 9.17 7.59 0.57
CA HIS A 41 9.80 7.44 1.88
C HIS A 41 9.48 8.65 2.78
N VAL A 42 9.24 8.38 4.05
CA VAL A 42 9.04 9.43 5.06
C VAL A 42 10.14 9.30 6.09
N ALA A 43 11.03 10.29 6.09
CA ALA A 43 12.22 10.32 6.92
C ALA A 43 11.87 10.41 8.42
N GLY A 44 12.64 9.68 9.23
CA GLY A 44 12.61 9.76 10.69
C GLY A 44 12.60 8.38 11.36
N GLY A 45 13.53 8.17 12.30
CA GLY A 45 13.63 6.94 13.11
C GLY A 45 14.30 5.76 12.38
N PRO A 46 14.50 4.63 13.08
CA PRO A 46 15.10 3.42 12.53
C PRO A 46 14.17 2.68 11.57
N ARG A 47 14.74 1.79 10.73
CA ARG A 47 13.99 0.90 9.83
C ARG A 47 12.89 0.15 10.62
N PRO A 48 11.64 0.16 10.16
CA PRO A 48 10.51 -0.32 10.94
C PRO A 48 10.36 -1.86 10.82
N THR A 49 11.22 -2.62 11.48
CA THR A 49 11.28 -4.10 11.38
C THR A 49 9.95 -4.78 11.68
N ARG A 50 9.21 -4.31 12.71
CA ARG A 50 7.88 -4.82 13.04
C ARG A 50 6.87 -4.59 11.90
N PHE A 51 6.89 -3.41 11.30
CA PHE A 51 6.02 -3.10 10.18
C PHE A 51 6.31 -4.00 8.97
N ILE A 52 7.59 -4.16 8.61
CA ILE A 52 8.02 -5.04 7.52
C ILE A 52 7.57 -6.48 7.78
N SER A 53 7.68 -6.96 9.03
CA SER A 53 7.23 -8.30 9.40
C SER A 53 5.71 -8.46 9.29
N GLU A 54 4.91 -7.52 9.78
CA GLU A 54 3.44 -7.58 9.67
C GLU A 54 2.95 -7.42 8.22
N LEU A 55 3.64 -6.59 7.44
CA LEU A 55 3.40 -6.48 6.01
C LEU A 55 3.74 -7.79 5.29
N GLY A 56 4.87 -8.43 5.62
CA GLY A 56 5.23 -9.74 5.09
C GLY A 56 4.18 -10.80 5.38
N LYS A 57 3.67 -10.87 6.60
CA LYS A 57 2.55 -11.77 6.95
C LYS A 57 1.29 -11.48 6.13
N ALA A 58 0.93 -10.20 5.99
CA ALA A 58 -0.25 -9.80 5.22
C ALA A 58 -0.10 -10.06 3.72
N LEU A 59 1.14 -10.14 3.24
CA LEU A 59 1.50 -10.50 1.88
C LEU A 59 1.86 -11.99 1.75
N GLU A 60 1.67 -12.80 2.78
CA GLU A 60 2.03 -14.23 2.77
C GLU A 60 3.47 -14.49 2.26
N ALA A 61 4.37 -13.53 2.49
CA ALA A 61 5.76 -13.60 2.09
C ALA A 61 6.48 -14.67 2.93
N SER A 62 7.20 -15.57 2.26
CA SER A 62 7.78 -16.77 2.86
C SER A 62 9.29 -16.66 3.09
N ASP A 63 10.04 -16.13 2.12
CA ASP A 63 11.47 -15.87 2.22
C ASP A 63 11.85 -14.55 1.51
N PRO A 64 11.31 -13.40 1.98
CA PRO A 64 11.48 -12.13 1.29
C PRO A 64 12.94 -11.65 1.39
N ARG A 65 13.60 -11.52 0.25
CA ARG A 65 14.89 -10.81 0.15
C ARG A 65 14.65 -9.31 0.09
N LEU A 66 14.76 -8.66 1.26
CA LEU A 66 14.68 -7.21 1.34
C LEU A 66 15.81 -6.57 0.52
N SER A 67 15.48 -5.52 -0.22
CA SER A 67 16.43 -4.77 -1.02
C SER A 67 17.37 -3.93 -0.14
N ASP A 68 18.65 -3.93 -0.48
CA ASP A 68 19.65 -3.00 0.07
C ASP A 68 19.57 -1.61 -0.60
N ALA A 69 18.99 -1.53 -1.79
CA ALA A 69 18.77 -0.26 -2.47
C ALA A 69 17.72 0.57 -1.71
N LYS A 70 18.09 1.79 -1.35
CA LYS A 70 17.21 2.79 -0.71
C LYS A 70 16.79 3.81 -1.75
N GLN A 71 15.49 4.07 -1.80
CA GLN A 71 14.88 5.04 -2.69
C GLN A 71 14.01 5.98 -1.87
N ASP A 72 14.02 7.26 -2.24
CA ASP A 72 13.08 8.25 -1.67
C ASP A 72 11.68 8.08 -2.25
N THR A 73 11.58 7.53 -3.46
CA THR A 73 10.30 7.25 -4.13
C THR A 73 10.35 5.99 -4.95
N LEU A 74 9.24 5.25 -4.98
CA LEU A 74 9.04 4.08 -5.83
C LEU A 74 7.73 4.27 -6.62
N ALA A 75 7.85 4.40 -7.93
CA ALA A 75 6.69 4.53 -8.81
C ALA A 75 5.94 3.21 -8.96
N PHE A 76 4.64 3.31 -9.22
CA PHE A 76 3.80 2.16 -9.53
C PHE A 76 2.70 2.54 -10.54
N ASP A 77 2.28 1.56 -11.33
CA ASP A 77 1.04 1.64 -12.09
C ASP A 77 -0.11 1.12 -11.22
N ILE A 78 -1.32 1.64 -11.44
CA ILE A 78 -2.52 1.30 -10.67
C ILE A 78 -3.71 1.09 -11.60
N ALA A 79 -4.52 0.09 -11.28
CA ALA A 79 -5.79 -0.16 -11.95
C ALA A 79 -6.94 -0.12 -10.95
N PHE A 80 -7.97 0.68 -11.26
CA PHE A 80 -9.24 0.67 -10.55
C PHE A 80 -10.11 -0.48 -11.07
N LEU A 81 -10.65 -1.30 -10.17
CA LEU A 81 -11.39 -2.51 -10.55
C LEU A 81 -12.88 -2.26 -10.73
N GLY A 82 -13.36 -1.05 -10.41
CA GLY A 82 -14.74 -0.64 -10.59
C GLY A 82 -15.10 0.60 -9.77
N PRO A 83 -16.39 0.97 -9.74
CA PRO A 83 -16.90 2.02 -8.87
C PRO A 83 -16.70 1.69 -7.38
N PRO A 84 -16.71 2.69 -6.49
CA PRO A 84 -16.67 2.48 -5.05
C PRO A 84 -17.73 1.51 -4.52
N THR A 85 -17.32 0.64 -3.61
CA THR A 85 -18.17 -0.41 -3.04
C THR A 85 -18.15 -0.43 -1.51
N THR A 86 -19.01 -1.25 -0.92
CA THR A 86 -19.00 -1.52 0.52
C THR A 86 -17.92 -2.54 0.87
N ARG A 87 -17.25 -2.34 2.02
CA ARG A 87 -16.37 -3.34 2.62
C ARG A 87 -17.17 -4.26 3.54
N SER A 88 -17.24 -5.54 3.22
CA SER A 88 -17.92 -6.56 4.01
C SER A 88 -17.21 -6.84 5.33
N PRO A 89 -17.93 -7.27 6.39
CA PRO A 89 -17.32 -7.65 7.68
C PRO A 89 -16.21 -8.70 7.53
N GLY A 90 -16.36 -9.65 6.60
CA GLY A 90 -15.38 -10.70 6.29
C GLY A 90 -14.19 -10.28 5.43
N GLY A 91 -14.05 -9.00 5.06
CA GLY A 91 -12.89 -8.50 4.31
C GLY A 91 -13.05 -8.44 2.78
N GLY A 92 -14.18 -8.88 2.24
CA GLY A 92 -14.53 -8.69 0.82
C GLY A 92 -14.97 -7.25 0.51
N PHE A 93 -14.94 -6.89 -0.77
CA PHE A 93 -15.40 -5.60 -1.28
C PHE A 93 -16.47 -5.84 -2.35
N GLY A 94 -17.66 -5.26 -2.17
CA GLY A 94 -18.81 -5.48 -3.05
C GLY A 94 -20.15 -5.23 -2.34
N GLY A 95 -21.22 -5.82 -2.87
CA GLY A 95 -22.55 -5.79 -2.23
C GLY A 95 -23.36 -4.50 -2.44
N GLY A 96 -22.83 -3.53 -3.17
CA GLY A 96 -23.51 -2.27 -3.52
C GLY A 96 -22.57 -1.07 -3.46
N PRO A 97 -23.08 0.13 -3.80
CA PRO A 97 -22.33 1.38 -3.69
C PRO A 97 -21.79 1.59 -2.26
N GLY A 98 -20.60 2.19 -2.16
CA GLY A 98 -19.99 2.55 -0.89
C GLY A 98 -18.82 3.50 -1.11
N ASP A 99 -17.89 3.54 -0.17
CA ASP A 99 -16.77 4.50 -0.20
C ASP A 99 -15.41 3.86 -0.47
N TRP A 100 -15.35 2.53 -0.61
CA TRP A 100 -14.11 1.80 -0.82
C TRP A 100 -13.82 1.60 -2.31
N TYR A 101 -12.71 2.18 -2.75
CA TYR A 101 -12.11 1.88 -4.04
C TYR A 101 -11.31 0.59 -3.94
N THR A 102 -11.58 -0.33 -4.88
CA THR A 102 -10.79 -1.55 -5.06
C THR A 102 -9.77 -1.32 -6.16
N THR A 103 -8.49 -1.46 -5.83
CA THR A 103 -7.41 -1.21 -6.80
C THR A 103 -6.33 -2.26 -6.74
N LYS A 104 -5.62 -2.38 -7.87
CA LYS A 104 -4.46 -3.24 -8.01
C LYS A 104 -3.25 -2.38 -8.35
N ILE A 105 -2.16 -2.59 -7.62
CA ILE A 105 -0.88 -1.90 -7.81
C ILE A 105 0.12 -2.87 -8.43
N PHE A 106 0.90 -2.36 -9.38
CA PHE A 106 1.93 -3.09 -10.11
C PHE A 106 3.32 -2.50 -9.83
N LEU A 107 4.27 -3.36 -9.45
CA LEU A 107 5.62 -3.01 -9.03
C LEU A 107 6.66 -3.75 -9.87
N GLY A 108 7.86 -3.18 -9.98
CA GLY A 108 9.03 -3.88 -10.55
C GLY A 108 8.87 -4.30 -12.02
N LYS A 109 8.32 -3.44 -12.90
CA LYS A 109 7.96 -3.77 -14.30
C LYS A 109 6.93 -4.91 -14.39
N ASP A 110 5.84 -4.76 -13.63
CA ASP A 110 4.69 -5.68 -13.61
C ASP A 110 4.99 -7.10 -13.08
N GLN A 111 6.11 -7.29 -12.39
CA GLN A 111 6.48 -8.61 -11.82
C GLN A 111 5.87 -8.85 -10.43
N ALA A 112 5.36 -7.80 -9.78
CA ALA A 112 4.79 -7.87 -8.45
C ALA A 112 3.45 -7.13 -8.42
N GLU A 113 2.40 -7.82 -7.95
CA GLU A 113 1.03 -7.31 -7.94
C GLU A 113 0.43 -7.42 -6.54
N VAL A 114 -0.27 -6.37 -6.09
CA VAL A 114 -0.95 -6.38 -4.80
C VAL A 114 -2.25 -5.58 -4.86
N TYR A 115 -3.28 -6.02 -4.13
CA TYR A 115 -4.46 -5.18 -3.96
C TYR A 115 -4.20 -4.13 -2.89
N PHE A 116 -4.56 -2.90 -3.21
CA PHE A 116 -4.49 -1.76 -2.31
C PHE A 116 -5.85 -1.07 -2.33
N ASN A 117 -6.69 -1.42 -1.37
CA ASN A 117 -8.05 -0.91 -1.30
C ASN A 117 -8.09 0.26 -0.35
N PHE A 118 -8.81 1.33 -0.71
CA PHE A 118 -8.84 2.54 0.12
C PHE A 118 -10.21 3.21 0.15
N ASN A 119 -10.49 3.86 1.28
CA ASN A 119 -11.66 4.68 1.51
C ASN A 119 -11.23 6.13 1.73
N LEU A 120 -11.55 6.99 0.77
CA LEU A 120 -11.18 8.40 0.82
C LEU A 120 -11.98 9.21 1.85
N VAL A 121 -13.15 8.72 2.27
CA VAL A 121 -14.03 9.36 3.26
C VAL A 121 -13.53 9.07 4.68
N SER A 122 -13.35 7.80 5.05
CA SER A 122 -12.88 7.41 6.38
C SER A 122 -11.38 7.59 6.56
N GLY A 123 -10.66 7.67 5.45
CA GLY A 123 -9.22 7.76 5.49
C GLY A 123 -8.56 6.41 5.77
N GLU A 124 -9.06 5.30 5.26
CA GLU A 124 -8.56 3.96 5.59
C GLU A 124 -8.07 3.20 4.35
N ALA A 125 -6.93 2.50 4.44
CA ALA A 125 -6.47 1.59 3.38
C ALA A 125 -6.14 0.20 3.90
N GLU A 126 -6.20 -0.77 2.99
CA GLU A 126 -5.92 -2.16 3.24
C GLU A 126 -5.10 -2.76 2.10
N PHE A 127 -3.95 -3.34 2.46
CA PHE A 127 -3.28 -4.28 1.59
C PHE A 127 -3.93 -5.64 1.75
N SER A 128 -4.25 -6.27 0.63
CA SER A 128 -4.65 -7.67 0.54
C SER A 128 -3.94 -8.34 -0.62
N ILE A 129 -3.57 -9.60 -0.45
CA ILE A 129 -2.87 -10.35 -1.49
C ILE A 129 -3.86 -11.00 -2.46
N LYS A 130 -3.46 -11.07 -3.74
CA LYS A 130 -4.19 -11.82 -4.76
C LYS A 130 -3.78 -13.28 -4.78
N ASP A 131 -2.47 -13.53 -4.66
CA ASP A 131 -1.81 -14.83 -4.76
C ASP A 131 -0.48 -14.77 -3.98
N GLU A 132 -0.25 -15.75 -3.09
CA GLU A 132 0.92 -15.87 -2.21
C GLU A 132 2.25 -15.79 -2.97
N SER A 133 2.30 -16.21 -4.23
CA SER A 133 3.50 -16.20 -5.07
C SER A 133 4.08 -14.80 -5.32
N TYR A 134 3.28 -13.73 -5.15
CA TYR A 134 3.76 -12.36 -5.29
C TYR A 134 4.32 -11.76 -4.00
N GLY A 135 4.09 -12.39 -2.84
CA GLY A 135 4.38 -11.82 -1.53
C GLY A 135 5.82 -11.35 -1.36
N ASP A 136 6.76 -12.22 -1.73
CA ASP A 136 8.20 -11.95 -1.60
C ASP A 136 8.65 -10.83 -2.54
N ALA A 137 8.16 -10.81 -3.78
CA ALA A 137 8.50 -9.79 -4.77
C ALA A 137 7.92 -8.42 -4.39
N VAL A 138 6.67 -8.37 -3.94
CA VAL A 138 6.01 -7.14 -3.45
C VAL A 138 6.78 -6.60 -2.25
N LEU A 139 7.12 -7.44 -1.27
CA LEU A 139 7.85 -6.99 -0.08
C LEU A 139 9.27 -6.54 -0.42
N SER A 140 9.96 -7.22 -1.34
CA SER A 140 11.28 -6.80 -1.82
C SER A 140 11.24 -5.41 -2.46
N GLU A 141 10.26 -5.13 -3.31
CA GLU A 141 10.08 -3.81 -3.92
C GLU A 141 9.75 -2.72 -2.89
N LEU A 142 8.75 -2.96 -2.03
CA LEU A 142 8.35 -2.01 -1.00
C LEU A 142 9.49 -1.72 0.00
N SER A 143 10.35 -2.69 0.28
CA SER A 143 11.49 -2.52 1.19
C SER A 143 12.49 -1.45 0.73
N LYS A 144 12.47 -1.06 -0.56
CA LYS A 144 13.30 0.02 -1.12
C LYS A 144 12.94 1.39 -0.59
N VAL A 145 11.69 1.61 -0.18
CA VAL A 145 11.17 2.89 0.32
C VAL A 145 10.83 2.86 1.82
N ILE A 146 10.99 1.69 2.45
CA ILE A 146 10.74 1.46 3.88
C ILE A 146 12.06 1.16 4.59
N TRP A 147 12.84 2.22 4.84
CA TRP A 147 14.16 2.15 5.47
C TRP A 147 14.32 3.11 6.64
#